data_AF-A0A8J4QV03-F1
#
_entry.id   AF-A0A8J4QV03-F1
#
_cell.length_a   1.000
_cell.length_b   1.000
_cell.length_c   1.000
_cell.angle_alpha   90.00
_cell.angle_beta   90.00
_cell.angle_gamma   90.00
#
_symmetry.space_group_name_H-M   'P 1'
#
loop_
_entity.id
_entity.type
_entity.pdbx_description
1 polymer ?
#
loop_
_entity_poly.entity_id
_entity_poly.type
_entity_poly.pdbx_seq_one_letter_code
_entity_poly.pdbx_strand_id
1 'polypeptide(L)'
;MISNDYNISFVNNQEETTIMYRTFPNSTDPNGSIRMVVDESGMVHRSLWQETTWDEYWSAPQELCDKYLNCGPNSYCDPHNLVTFECKCFPGFKPKSSHDCVREKQGMSMCNNGEGFVKLAHMKVPDTSIAHADMSLTMKECEQKCLRNCSCIAYGSANESEGGIGCLTWQGDLVDARTYPDVGQDLYIRVDAVVLAQYAKKNGLTQKKRVLAILGVLVAIMFLLVVPVVYCFVMKKKKGKEV
;
A
#
# COMPACT_ATOMS: atom_id res chain seq x y z
N MET A 1 9.79 5.19 15.61
CA MET A 1 10.86 5.99 15.00
C MET A 1 11.91 5.01 14.52
N ILE A 2 12.17 4.91 13.22
CA ILE A 2 13.34 4.19 12.73
C ILE A 2 14.53 5.06 13.16
N SER A 3 15.37 4.57 14.08
CA SER A 3 16.55 5.33 14.50
C SER A 3 17.45 5.50 13.27
N ASN A 4 17.95 6.72 13.07
CA ASN A 4 18.79 7.10 11.92
C ASN A 4 20.22 6.50 12.02
N ASP A 5 20.41 5.39 12.73
CA ASP A 5 21.73 4.92 13.19
C ASP A 5 22.27 3.71 12.41
N TYR A 6 21.49 3.17 11.46
CA TYR A 6 21.92 2.05 10.63
C TYR A 6 21.42 2.13 9.17
N ASN A 7 22.23 1.55 8.28
CA ASN A 7 21.92 1.38 6.87
C ASN A 7 21.66 -0.10 6.58
N ILE A 8 20.57 -0.39 5.87
CA ILE A 8 20.21 -1.73 5.42
C ILE A 8 20.50 -1.80 3.92
N SER A 9 21.35 -2.73 3.51
CA SER A 9 21.61 -3.00 2.10
C SER A 9 21.13 -4.39 1.72
N PHE A 10 20.37 -4.47 0.64
CA PHE A 10 20.00 -5.73 -0.01
C PHE A 10 20.87 -5.93 -1.25
N VAL A 11 21.58 -7.05 -1.31
CA VAL A 11 22.40 -7.45 -2.45
C VAL A 11 21.73 -8.66 -3.09
N ASN A 12 21.50 -8.58 -4.39
CA ASN A 12 20.98 -9.69 -5.19
C ASN A 12 21.71 -9.71 -6.53
N ASN A 13 22.67 -10.63 -6.66
CA ASN A 13 23.49 -10.81 -7.85
C ASN A 13 23.72 -12.32 -8.09
N GLN A 14 24.64 -12.67 -9.01
CA GLN A 14 24.91 -14.06 -9.35
C GLN A 14 25.69 -14.83 -8.27
N GLU A 15 26.31 -14.13 -7.33
CA GLU A 15 27.15 -14.69 -6.26
C GLU A 15 26.36 -14.82 -4.95
N GLU A 16 25.55 -13.82 -4.61
CA GLU A 16 24.83 -13.76 -3.34
C GLU A 16 23.45 -13.12 -3.43
N THR A 17 22.57 -13.56 -2.53
CA THR A 17 21.31 -12.88 -2.19
C THR A 17 21.28 -12.67 -0.69
N THR A 18 21.68 -11.48 -0.24
CA THR A 18 21.92 -11.20 1.19
C THR A 18 21.31 -9.86 1.60
N ILE A 19 20.89 -9.79 2.86
CA ILE A 19 20.53 -8.53 3.53
C ILE A 19 21.61 -8.27 4.57
N MET A 20 22.26 -7.11 4.47
CA MET A 20 23.29 -6.68 5.41
C MET A 20 22.82 -5.47 6.21
N TYR A 21 23.16 -5.47 7.48
CA TYR A 21 22.97 -4.33 8.38
C TYR A 21 24.33 -3.72 8.66
N ARG A 22 24.47 -2.41 8.42
CA ARG A 22 25.68 -1.65 8.69
C ARG A 22 25.37 -0.52 9.65
N THR A 23 26.16 -0.38 10.70
CA THR A 23 26.14 0.77 11.59
C THR A 23 26.75 1.98 10.89
N PHE A 24 26.22 3.20 11.11
CA PHE A 24 26.84 4.38 10.50
C PHE A 24 28.20 4.67 11.14
N PRO A 25 29.24 4.93 10.33
CA PRO A 25 30.57 5.27 10.84
C PRO A 25 30.61 6.59 11.64
N ASN A 26 29.60 7.45 11.48
CA ASN A 26 29.46 8.74 12.19
C ASN A 26 28.33 8.72 13.24
N SER A 27 27.78 7.56 13.60
CA SER A 27 26.81 7.50 14.70
C SER A 27 27.50 7.89 16.01
N THR A 28 26.78 8.62 16.86
CA THR A 28 27.29 9.10 18.16
C THR A 28 27.68 7.97 19.12
N ASP A 29 27.30 6.73 18.81
CA ASP A 29 27.71 5.52 19.53
C ASP A 29 28.43 4.54 18.58
N PRO A 30 29.77 4.64 18.44
CA PRO A 30 30.56 3.70 17.65
C PRO A 30 30.47 2.23 18.12
N ASN A 31 29.84 1.96 19.29
CA ASN A 31 29.60 0.64 19.84
C ASN A 31 28.15 0.16 19.67
N GLY A 32 27.28 0.93 19.01
CA GLY A 32 25.88 0.60 18.78
C GLY A 32 25.74 -0.71 18.01
N SER A 33 25.58 -1.82 18.73
CA SER A 33 25.46 -3.14 18.13
C SER A 33 23.99 -3.40 17.81
N ILE A 34 23.72 -3.98 16.65
CA ILE A 34 22.39 -4.44 16.24
C ILE A 34 22.43 -5.96 16.18
N ARG A 35 21.37 -6.59 16.68
CA ARG A 35 21.14 -8.02 16.48
C ARG A 35 19.74 -8.27 15.96
N MET A 36 19.63 -9.33 15.16
CA MET A 36 18.36 -9.96 14.81
C MET A 36 18.40 -11.40 15.33
N VAL A 37 17.42 -11.79 16.14
CA VAL A 37 17.36 -13.11 16.77
C VAL A 37 15.98 -13.69 16.57
N VAL A 38 15.90 -14.99 16.26
CA VAL A 38 14.65 -15.74 16.32
C VAL A 38 14.60 -16.44 17.67
N ASP A 39 13.56 -16.20 18.45
CA ASP A 39 13.37 -16.84 19.74
C ASP A 39 12.76 -18.24 19.60
N GLU A 40 12.60 -18.95 20.73
CA GLU A 40 12.00 -20.29 20.76
C GLU A 40 10.53 -20.33 20.35
N SER A 41 9.83 -19.19 20.35
CA SER A 41 8.45 -19.07 19.90
C SER A 41 8.35 -18.88 18.38
N GLY A 42 9.47 -18.63 17.70
CA GLY A 42 9.54 -18.35 16.27
C GLY A 42 9.31 -16.88 15.94
N MET A 43 9.32 -15.98 16.94
CA MET A 43 9.26 -14.55 16.73
C MET A 43 10.65 -14.00 16.39
N VAL A 44 10.70 -13.09 15.42
CA VAL A 44 11.91 -12.38 15.05
C VAL A 44 11.99 -11.11 15.86
N HIS A 45 13.10 -10.91 16.56
CA HIS A 45 13.38 -9.73 17.37
C HIS A 45 14.55 -8.95 16.79
N ARG A 46 14.44 -7.63 16.75
CA ARG A 46 15.53 -6.71 16.45
C ARG A 46 15.81 -5.84 17.66
N SER A 47 17.05 -5.85 18.10
CA SER A 47 17.47 -5.10 19.30
C SER A 47 18.71 -4.26 19.03
N LEU A 48 18.79 -3.14 19.73
CA LEU A 48 19.96 -2.27 19.82
C LEU A 48 20.64 -2.51 21.16
N TRP A 49 21.97 -2.52 21.19
CA TRP A 49 22.72 -2.53 22.44
C TRP A 49 22.70 -1.13 23.06
N GLN A 50 22.21 -1.00 24.28
CA GLN A 50 22.20 0.23 25.06
C GLN A 50 22.91 -0.01 26.38
N GLU A 51 24.12 0.54 26.53
CA GLU A 51 25.01 0.48 27.70
C GLU A 51 25.27 -0.93 28.26
N THR A 52 24.26 -1.56 28.84
CA THR A 52 24.31 -2.84 29.54
C THR A 52 23.24 -3.85 29.09
N THR A 53 22.27 -3.45 28.26
CA THR A 53 21.16 -4.33 27.85
C THR A 53 20.84 -4.23 26.36
N TRP A 54 20.22 -5.27 25.84
CA TRP A 54 19.57 -5.23 24.53
C TRP A 54 18.18 -4.61 24.67
N ASP A 55 17.97 -3.48 24.01
CA ASP A 55 16.67 -2.82 23.92
C ASP A 55 15.99 -3.21 22.60
N GLU A 56 14.79 -3.79 22.68
CA GLU A 56 14.02 -4.18 21.50
C GLU A 56 13.30 -2.97 20.92
N TYR A 57 13.52 -2.72 19.62
CA TYR A 57 12.82 -1.66 18.92
C TYR A 57 11.83 -2.18 17.87
N TRP A 58 11.91 -3.46 17.49
CA TRP A 58 11.02 -4.09 16.53
C TRP A 58 10.99 -5.60 16.68
N SER A 59 9.82 -6.20 16.53
CA SER A 59 9.63 -7.64 16.41
C SER A 59 8.63 -7.99 15.32
N ALA A 60 8.60 -9.24 14.87
CA ALA A 60 7.57 -9.75 13.98
C ALA A 60 7.29 -11.24 14.22
N PRO A 61 6.05 -11.71 13.99
CA PRO A 61 4.86 -10.94 13.58
C PRO A 61 4.30 -10.04 14.72
N GLN A 62 3.70 -8.89 14.40
CA GLN A 62 3.12 -7.97 15.41
C GLN A 62 1.59 -8.05 15.46
N GLU A 63 0.97 -8.30 14.31
CA GLU A 63 -0.48 -8.28 14.15
C GLU A 63 -0.98 -9.60 13.57
N LEU A 64 -2.28 -9.84 13.68
CA LEU A 64 -2.91 -11.04 13.12
C LEU A 64 -2.71 -11.15 11.60
N CYS A 65 -2.74 -10.02 10.90
CA CYS A 65 -2.47 -9.94 9.46
C CYS A 65 -1.01 -10.25 9.06
N ASP A 66 -0.07 -10.36 10.01
CA ASP A 66 1.31 -10.75 9.71
C ASP A 66 1.49 -12.27 9.67
N LYS A 67 0.50 -13.03 10.14
CA LYS A 67 0.52 -14.50 10.04
C LYS A 67 0.34 -14.92 8.59
N TYR A 68 1.23 -15.80 8.14
CA TYR A 68 1.18 -16.36 6.79
C TYR A 68 -0.19 -16.99 6.53
N LEU A 69 -0.83 -16.61 5.41
CA LEU A 69 -2.15 -17.09 5.01
C LEU A 69 -3.28 -16.81 6.04
N ASN A 70 -3.19 -15.72 6.82
CA ASN A 70 -4.29 -15.31 7.69
C ASN A 70 -5.62 -15.13 6.91
N CYS A 71 -5.52 -14.66 5.67
CA CYS A 71 -6.60 -14.60 4.72
C CYS A 71 -6.34 -15.59 3.57
N GLY A 72 -7.41 -16.25 3.12
CA GLY A 72 -7.34 -17.32 2.14
C GLY A 72 -7.15 -16.84 0.71
N PRO A 73 -7.20 -17.75 -0.27
CA PRO A 73 -6.95 -17.44 -1.67
C PRO A 73 -7.81 -16.29 -2.20
N ASN A 74 -7.17 -15.43 -2.99
CA ASN A 74 -7.74 -14.26 -3.65
C ASN A 74 -8.40 -13.24 -2.70
N SER A 75 -7.90 -13.18 -1.47
CA SER A 75 -8.26 -12.20 -0.47
C SER A 75 -7.02 -11.54 0.12
N TYR A 76 -7.20 -10.44 0.82
CA TYR A 76 -6.15 -9.73 1.53
C TYR A 76 -6.63 -9.28 2.91
N CYS A 77 -5.68 -9.20 3.85
CA CYS A 77 -5.95 -8.77 5.21
C CYS A 77 -5.97 -7.24 5.32
N ASP A 78 -6.99 -6.70 5.98
CA ASP A 78 -7.13 -5.29 6.32
C ASP A 78 -7.40 -5.16 7.83
N PRO A 79 -6.37 -4.85 8.63
CA PRO A 79 -6.51 -4.77 10.10
C PRO A 79 -7.39 -3.60 10.55
N HIS A 80 -7.71 -2.66 9.65
CA HIS A 80 -8.48 -1.46 9.96
C HIS A 80 -9.95 -1.58 9.57
N ASN A 81 -10.37 -2.68 8.93
CA ASN A 81 -11.78 -2.90 8.64
C ASN A 81 -12.46 -3.80 9.68
N LEU A 82 -13.06 -3.16 10.68
CA LEU A 82 -13.84 -3.81 11.73
C LEU A 82 -15.23 -4.30 11.28
N VAL A 83 -15.68 -3.91 10.07
CA VAL A 83 -17.05 -4.15 9.59
C VAL A 83 -17.17 -5.40 8.72
N THR A 84 -16.14 -5.75 7.93
CA THR A 84 -16.23 -6.79 6.90
C THR A 84 -15.53 -8.10 7.23
N PHE A 85 -15.21 -8.35 8.51
CA PHE A 85 -14.15 -9.30 8.90
C PHE A 85 -12.78 -8.81 8.38
N GLU A 86 -11.69 -9.24 9.02
CA GLU A 86 -10.33 -8.79 8.69
C GLU A 86 -9.93 -9.09 7.23
N CYS A 87 -10.59 -10.05 6.57
CA CYS A 87 -10.28 -10.47 5.20
C CYS A 87 -11.24 -9.88 4.16
N LYS A 88 -10.67 -9.28 3.11
CA LYS A 88 -11.40 -8.70 1.98
C LYS A 88 -11.04 -9.40 0.67
N CYS A 89 -12.03 -9.57 -0.20
CA CYS A 89 -11.76 -10.06 -1.54
C CYS A 89 -11.07 -9.00 -2.41
N PHE A 90 -10.17 -9.46 -3.28
CA PHE A 90 -9.65 -8.61 -4.35
C PHE A 90 -10.77 -8.14 -5.31
N PRO A 91 -10.60 -7.01 -6.01
CA PRO A 91 -11.51 -6.56 -7.06
C PRO A 91 -11.86 -7.69 -8.05
N GLY A 92 -13.16 -7.88 -8.33
CA GLY A 92 -13.64 -8.95 -9.22
C GLY A 92 -13.74 -10.34 -8.59
N PHE A 93 -13.54 -10.44 -7.27
CA PHE A 93 -13.76 -11.65 -6.49
C PHE A 93 -14.86 -11.45 -5.46
N LYS A 94 -15.54 -12.55 -5.11
CA LYS A 94 -16.59 -12.57 -4.09
C LYS A 94 -16.28 -13.60 -3.00
N PRO A 95 -16.82 -13.43 -1.78
CA PRO A 95 -16.61 -14.38 -0.70
C PRO A 95 -17.10 -15.78 -1.08
N LYS A 96 -16.26 -16.79 -0.84
CA LYS A 96 -16.61 -18.22 -0.82
C LYS A 96 -16.81 -18.70 0.61
N SER A 97 -15.98 -18.20 1.53
CA SER A 97 -16.05 -18.43 2.97
C SER A 97 -15.73 -17.10 3.69
N SER A 98 -15.53 -17.14 5.02
CA SER A 98 -15.11 -15.97 5.78
C SER A 98 -13.69 -15.50 5.44
N HIS A 99 -12.83 -16.38 4.91
CA HIS A 99 -11.43 -16.06 4.58
C HIS A 99 -11.12 -16.22 3.08
N ASP A 100 -11.89 -17.00 2.34
CA ASP A 100 -11.58 -17.33 0.95
C ASP A 100 -12.45 -16.54 -0.02
N CYS A 101 -11.87 -16.19 -1.16
CA CYS A 101 -12.59 -15.56 -2.25
C CYS A 101 -12.47 -16.36 -3.54
N VAL A 102 -13.53 -16.32 -4.34
CA VAL A 102 -13.58 -16.93 -5.67
C VAL A 102 -13.92 -15.89 -6.70
N ARG A 103 -13.39 -16.09 -7.90
CA ARG A 103 -13.64 -15.18 -9.01
C ARG A 103 -15.12 -15.08 -9.29
N GLU A 104 -15.61 -13.86 -9.39
CA GLU A 104 -17.00 -13.62 -9.74
C GLU A 104 -17.19 -13.88 -11.24
N LYS A 105 -18.02 -14.86 -11.59
CA LYS A 105 -18.34 -15.16 -13.00
C LYS A 105 -19.39 -14.16 -13.48
N GLN A 106 -18.99 -12.97 -13.91
CA GLN A 106 -19.89 -11.96 -14.50
C GLN A 106 -20.09 -12.13 -16.02
N GLY A 107 -19.56 -13.20 -16.62
CA GLY A 107 -19.90 -13.62 -17.99
C GLY A 107 -18.98 -13.12 -19.10
N MET A 108 -18.05 -12.19 -18.82
CA MET A 108 -17.03 -11.77 -19.78
C MET A 108 -15.69 -12.45 -19.49
N SER A 109 -15.04 -12.98 -20.53
CA SER A 109 -13.67 -13.47 -20.44
C SER A 109 -12.73 -12.32 -20.05
N MET A 110 -11.67 -12.61 -19.31
CA MET A 110 -10.63 -11.63 -18.98
C MET A 110 -9.48 -11.65 -19.98
N CYS A 111 -9.66 -12.27 -21.14
CA CYS A 111 -8.63 -12.28 -22.18
C CYS A 111 -9.18 -11.74 -23.49
N ASN A 112 -8.65 -10.60 -23.93
CA ASN A 112 -9.00 -9.88 -25.16
C ASN A 112 -10.49 -9.48 -25.26
N ASN A 113 -11.11 -9.10 -24.15
CA ASN A 113 -12.53 -8.75 -24.04
C ASN A 113 -12.75 -7.42 -23.29
N GLY A 114 -11.78 -6.50 -23.36
CA GLY A 114 -11.86 -5.19 -22.72
C GLY A 114 -11.57 -5.22 -21.23
N GLU A 115 -10.91 -6.28 -20.75
CA GLU A 115 -10.36 -6.35 -19.40
C GLU A 115 -9.34 -5.24 -19.12
N GLY A 116 -9.05 -5.05 -17.85
CA GLY A 116 -8.00 -4.14 -17.42
C GLY A 116 -7.63 -4.38 -15.98
N PHE A 117 -7.13 -3.36 -15.30
CA PHE A 117 -6.61 -3.49 -13.96
C PHE A 117 -7.19 -2.49 -12.99
N VAL A 118 -7.42 -2.96 -11.77
CA VAL A 118 -7.75 -2.12 -10.62
C VAL A 118 -6.51 -2.03 -9.74
N LYS A 119 -6.06 -0.80 -9.49
CA LYS A 119 -4.96 -0.49 -8.57
C LYS A 119 -5.43 -0.57 -7.11
N LEU A 120 -4.68 -1.30 -6.30
CA LEU A 120 -4.74 -1.30 -4.85
C LEU A 120 -3.42 -0.73 -4.32
N ALA A 121 -3.49 0.37 -3.58
CA ALA A 121 -2.30 1.01 -3.00
C ALA A 121 -1.98 0.43 -1.62
N HIS A 122 -0.75 0.66 -1.15
CA HIS A 122 -0.30 0.32 0.20
C HIS A 122 -0.46 -1.17 0.54
N MET A 123 -0.06 -2.02 -0.40
CA MET A 123 -0.16 -3.47 -0.28
C MET A 123 1.19 -4.09 0.08
N LYS A 124 1.17 -5.05 1.00
CA LYS A 124 2.09 -6.18 0.94
C LYS A 124 1.68 -7.00 -0.28
N VAL A 125 2.57 -7.14 -1.26
CA VAL A 125 2.29 -7.95 -2.44
C VAL A 125 2.08 -9.42 -2.06
N PRO A 126 1.31 -10.18 -2.87
CA PRO A 126 1.09 -11.59 -2.61
C PRO A 126 2.40 -12.38 -2.61
N ASP A 127 2.35 -13.57 -2.02
CA ASP A 127 3.41 -14.56 -2.10
C ASP A 127 3.98 -14.67 -3.53
N THR A 128 5.31 -14.65 -3.64
CA THR A 128 6.02 -14.57 -4.91
C THR A 128 6.49 -15.92 -5.45
N SER A 129 6.15 -17.04 -4.80
CA SER A 129 6.54 -18.39 -5.24
C SER A 129 6.02 -18.75 -6.63
N ILE A 130 4.87 -18.20 -7.03
CA ILE A 130 4.26 -18.35 -8.36
C ILE A 130 4.39 -17.08 -9.21
N ALA A 131 5.12 -16.08 -8.72
CA ALA A 131 5.33 -14.83 -9.43
C ALA A 131 6.53 -14.94 -10.38
N HIS A 132 6.45 -14.23 -11.50
CA HIS A 132 7.56 -14.08 -12.43
C HIS A 132 8.10 -12.66 -12.37
N ALA A 133 9.40 -12.54 -12.07
CA ALA A 133 10.12 -11.28 -12.03
C ALA A 133 10.83 -10.99 -13.37
N ASP A 134 10.78 -9.74 -13.79
CA ASP A 134 11.51 -9.23 -14.96
C ASP A 134 11.94 -7.78 -14.71
N MET A 135 13.20 -7.60 -14.33
CA MET A 135 13.75 -6.29 -13.96
C MET A 135 13.96 -5.36 -15.16
N SER A 136 13.88 -5.87 -16.39
CA SER A 136 14.10 -5.08 -17.60
C SER A 136 12.89 -4.26 -18.02
N LEU A 137 11.71 -4.56 -17.48
CA LEU A 137 10.45 -3.99 -17.92
C LEU A 137 10.06 -2.77 -17.09
N THR A 138 9.52 -1.77 -17.80
CA THR A 138 8.77 -0.68 -17.18
C THR A 138 7.39 -1.16 -16.72
N MET A 139 6.74 -0.42 -15.84
CA MET A 139 5.38 -0.74 -15.39
C MET A 139 4.35 -0.80 -16.52
N LYS A 140 4.51 0.03 -17.56
CA LYS A 140 3.63 0.00 -18.74
C LYS A 140 3.84 -1.26 -19.56
N GLU A 141 5.09 -1.70 -19.74
CA GLU A 141 5.38 -2.96 -20.42
C GLU A 141 4.93 -4.16 -19.59
N CYS A 142 5.01 -4.08 -18.27
CA CYS A 142 4.50 -5.09 -17.35
C CYS A 142 2.99 -5.28 -17.51
N GLU A 143 2.23 -4.18 -17.58
CA GLU A 143 0.79 -4.21 -17.86
C GLU A 143 0.49 -4.92 -19.19
N GLN A 144 1.20 -4.55 -20.26
CA GLN A 144 1.02 -5.16 -21.57
C GLN A 144 1.41 -6.65 -21.60
N LYS A 145 2.48 -7.03 -20.90
CA LYS A 145 2.91 -8.43 -20.75
C LYS A 145 1.84 -9.24 -20.03
N CYS A 146 1.26 -8.70 -18.96
CA CYS A 146 0.16 -9.36 -18.24
C CYS A 146 -1.09 -9.48 -19.12
N LEU A 147 -1.49 -8.43 -19.86
CA LEU A 147 -2.65 -8.49 -20.77
C LEU A 147 -2.52 -9.58 -21.83
N ARG A 148 -1.33 -9.70 -22.43
CA ARG A 148 -1.04 -10.72 -23.46
C ARG A 148 -1.08 -12.15 -22.94
N ASN A 149 -0.86 -12.36 -21.64
CA ASN A 149 -0.94 -13.66 -21.00
C ASN A 149 -2.32 -13.85 -20.35
N CYS A 150 -3.22 -14.64 -20.95
CA CYS A 150 -4.57 -14.86 -20.41
C CYS A 150 -4.60 -15.45 -18.99
N SER A 151 -3.52 -16.10 -18.54
CA SER A 151 -3.43 -16.65 -17.18
C SER A 151 -2.94 -15.63 -16.16
N CYS A 152 -2.39 -14.49 -16.59
CA CYS A 152 -1.95 -13.45 -15.67
C CYS A 152 -3.16 -12.80 -14.98
N ILE A 153 -3.14 -12.75 -13.65
CA ILE A 153 -4.23 -12.20 -12.84
C ILE A 153 -3.86 -10.94 -12.06
N ALA A 154 -2.57 -10.64 -11.91
CA ALA A 154 -2.09 -9.42 -11.29
C ALA A 154 -0.67 -9.08 -11.72
N TYR A 155 -0.31 -7.80 -11.59
CA TYR A 155 1.07 -7.35 -11.71
C TYR A 155 1.40 -6.25 -10.70
N GLY A 156 2.70 -6.00 -10.51
CA GLY A 156 3.24 -4.99 -9.59
C GLY A 156 4.69 -4.69 -9.91
N SER A 157 5.27 -3.72 -9.21
CA SER A 157 6.69 -3.43 -9.34
C SER A 157 7.52 -4.52 -8.65
N ALA A 158 8.70 -4.83 -9.20
CA ALA A 158 9.65 -5.72 -8.53
C ALA A 158 10.53 -4.96 -7.51
N ASN A 159 10.71 -3.66 -7.69
CA ASN A 159 11.47 -2.77 -6.82
C ASN A 159 10.77 -1.42 -6.72
N GLU A 160 10.32 -1.06 -5.52
CA GLU A 160 9.60 0.19 -5.24
C GLU A 160 10.49 1.45 -5.28
N SER A 161 11.81 1.29 -5.37
CA SER A 161 12.74 2.41 -5.47
C SER A 161 12.47 3.26 -6.71
N GLU A 162 12.72 4.56 -6.62
CA GLU A 162 12.70 5.48 -7.77
C GLU A 162 11.38 5.50 -8.59
N GLY A 163 10.25 5.21 -7.94
CA GLY A 163 8.93 5.22 -8.59
C GLY A 163 8.53 3.91 -9.27
N GLY A 164 9.25 2.83 -9.01
CA GLY A 164 8.91 1.46 -9.43
C GLY A 164 9.71 1.00 -10.65
N ILE A 165 10.64 0.07 -10.43
CA ILE A 165 11.48 -0.55 -11.46
C ILE A 165 11.22 -2.06 -11.51
N GLY A 166 11.19 -2.61 -12.71
CA GLY A 166 10.94 -4.03 -12.94
C GLY A 166 9.48 -4.42 -12.77
N CYS A 167 9.22 -5.68 -13.07
CA CYS A 167 7.87 -6.23 -13.21
C CYS A 167 7.74 -7.54 -12.44
N LEU A 168 6.70 -7.66 -11.62
CA LEU A 168 6.20 -8.93 -11.07
C LEU A 168 4.85 -9.24 -11.71
N THR A 169 4.65 -10.49 -12.14
CA THR A 169 3.35 -10.99 -12.65
C THR A 169 2.95 -12.29 -11.96
N TRP A 170 1.67 -12.43 -11.61
CA TRP A 170 1.11 -13.61 -10.96
C TRP A 170 0.13 -14.34 -11.88
N GLN A 171 0.18 -15.68 -11.88
CA GLN A 171 -0.56 -16.55 -12.83
C GLN A 171 -1.41 -17.64 -12.15
N GLY A 172 -1.72 -17.46 -10.88
CA GLY A 172 -2.53 -18.36 -10.06
C GLY A 172 -3.08 -17.61 -8.86
N ASP A 173 -3.73 -18.30 -7.94
CA ASP A 173 -4.38 -17.65 -6.79
C ASP A 173 -3.41 -16.76 -5.99
N LEU A 174 -3.87 -15.54 -5.67
CA LEU A 174 -3.09 -14.62 -4.85
C LEU A 174 -3.28 -14.97 -3.38
N VAL A 175 -2.19 -15.08 -2.64
CA VAL A 175 -2.22 -15.43 -1.21
C VAL A 175 -1.28 -14.54 -0.40
N ASP A 176 -1.47 -14.49 0.91
CA ASP A 176 -0.60 -13.81 1.87
C ASP A 176 -0.44 -12.28 1.65
N ALA A 177 -1.46 -11.65 1.08
CA ALA A 177 -1.50 -10.20 0.89
C ALA A 177 -2.17 -9.49 2.09
N ARG A 178 -1.71 -8.26 2.37
CA ARG A 178 -2.37 -7.36 3.32
C ARG A 178 -2.25 -5.92 2.86
N THR A 179 -3.08 -5.05 3.41
CA THR A 179 -2.95 -3.60 3.26
C THR A 179 -2.32 -2.98 4.51
N TYR A 180 -1.71 -1.82 4.30
CA TYR A 180 -1.21 -0.93 5.33
C TYR A 180 -1.86 0.45 5.15
N PRO A 181 -1.90 1.28 6.21
CA PRO A 181 -2.46 2.63 6.10
C PRO A 181 -1.61 3.52 5.19
N ASP A 182 -0.28 3.47 5.33
CA ASP A 182 0.61 4.49 4.73
C ASP A 182 1.87 3.91 4.04
N VAL A 183 2.10 2.59 4.08
CA VAL A 183 3.32 1.93 3.56
C VAL A 183 3.00 0.80 2.57
N GLY A 184 4.01 0.24 1.91
CA GLY A 184 3.85 -0.81 0.89
C GLY A 184 3.62 -0.25 -0.51
N GLN A 185 3.30 -1.13 -1.46
CA GLN A 185 3.25 -0.80 -2.90
C GLN A 185 1.89 -0.93 -3.54
N ASP A 186 1.83 -0.42 -4.77
CA ASP A 186 0.73 -0.63 -5.68
C ASP A 186 0.72 -2.06 -6.24
N LEU A 187 -0.43 -2.72 -6.11
CA LEU A 187 -0.75 -3.99 -6.75
C LEU A 187 -1.90 -3.79 -7.74
N TYR A 188 -1.76 -4.32 -8.95
CA TYR A 188 -2.72 -4.15 -10.02
C TYR A 188 -3.44 -5.47 -10.30
N ILE A 189 -4.71 -5.57 -9.93
CA ILE A 189 -5.52 -6.78 -10.07
C ILE A 189 -6.25 -6.77 -11.41
N ARG A 190 -6.10 -7.83 -12.20
CA ARG A 190 -6.81 -8.01 -13.47
C ARG A 190 -8.28 -8.31 -13.22
N VAL A 191 -9.14 -7.53 -13.84
CA VAL A 191 -10.60 -7.64 -13.74
C VAL A 191 -11.24 -7.57 -15.12
N ASP A 192 -12.43 -8.13 -15.25
CA ASP A 192 -13.23 -8.00 -16.47
C ASP A 192 -13.71 -6.55 -16.71
N ALA A 193 -14.21 -6.31 -17.92
CA ALA A 193 -14.66 -4.98 -18.35
C ALA A 193 -15.81 -4.41 -17.48
N VAL A 194 -16.68 -5.27 -16.93
CA VAL A 194 -17.83 -4.85 -16.11
C VAL A 194 -17.34 -4.31 -14.78
N VAL A 195 -16.49 -5.08 -14.09
CA VAL A 195 -15.86 -4.66 -12.84
C VAL A 195 -15.01 -3.42 -13.07
N LEU A 196 -14.23 -3.36 -14.15
CA LEU A 196 -13.42 -2.20 -14.49
C LEU A 196 -14.26 -0.92 -14.61
N ALA A 197 -15.40 -0.99 -15.32
CA ALA A 197 -16.32 0.13 -15.47
C ALA A 197 -16.95 0.57 -14.14
N GLN A 198 -17.28 -0.36 -13.26
CA GLN A 198 -17.80 -0.06 -11.92
C GLN A 198 -16.78 0.74 -11.09
N TYR A 199 -15.51 0.32 -11.10
CA TYR A 199 -14.44 1.01 -10.38
C TYR A 199 -14.17 2.40 -10.97
N ALA A 200 -14.16 2.54 -12.30
CA ALA A 200 -14.01 3.85 -12.95
C ALA A 200 -15.12 4.82 -12.53
N LYS A 201 -16.38 4.35 -12.50
CA LYS A 201 -17.53 5.15 -12.05
C LYS A 201 -17.42 5.55 -10.58
N LYS A 202 -17.03 4.62 -9.70
CA LYS A 202 -16.85 4.87 -8.26
C LYS A 202 -15.76 5.92 -8.03
N ASN A 203 -14.63 5.81 -8.70
CA ASN A 203 -13.51 6.76 -8.59
C ASN A 203 -13.92 8.16 -9.07
N GLY A 204 -14.63 8.25 -10.20
CA GLY A 204 -15.16 9.53 -10.69
C GLY A 204 -16.13 10.19 -9.71
N LEU A 205 -16.98 9.41 -9.02
CA LEU A 205 -17.88 9.94 -8.00
C LEU A 205 -17.13 10.44 -6.76
N THR A 206 -16.15 9.69 -6.29
CA THR A 206 -15.30 10.08 -5.14
C THR A 206 -14.51 11.34 -5.44
N GLN A 207 -13.93 11.46 -6.65
CA GLN A 207 -13.22 12.66 -7.09
C GLN A 207 -14.13 13.88 -7.10
N LYS A 208 -15.35 13.77 -7.66
CA LYS A 208 -16.34 14.85 -7.64
C LYS A 208 -16.69 15.30 -6.22
N LYS A 209 -16.94 14.35 -5.30
CA LYS A 209 -17.21 14.66 -3.88
C LYS A 209 -16.03 15.39 -3.21
N ARG A 210 -14.80 14.94 -3.46
CA ARG A 210 -13.58 15.57 -2.93
C ARG A 210 -13.40 16.99 -3.44
N VAL A 211 -13.60 17.23 -4.73
CA VAL A 211 -13.54 18.58 -5.33
C VAL A 211 -14.60 19.49 -4.71
N LEU A 212 -15.83 19.00 -4.54
CA LEU A 212 -16.91 19.77 -3.92
C LEU A 212 -16.61 20.11 -2.45
N ALA A 213 -16.03 19.19 -1.69
CA ALA A 213 -15.61 19.42 -0.31
C ALA A 213 -14.49 20.48 -0.23
N ILE A 214 -13.49 20.42 -1.11
CA ILE A 214 -12.40 21.42 -1.17
C ILE A 214 -12.98 22.80 -1.51
N LEU A 215 -13.87 22.90 -2.50
CA LEU A 215 -14.56 24.15 -2.84
C LEU A 215 -15.36 24.70 -1.65
N GLY A 216 -16.07 23.84 -0.92
CA GLY A 216 -16.82 24.24 0.28
C GLY A 216 -15.91 24.83 1.37
N VAL A 217 -14.76 24.21 1.63
CA VAL A 217 -13.77 24.69 2.61
C VAL A 217 -13.17 26.03 2.18
N LEU A 218 -12.81 26.19 0.91
CA LEU A 218 -12.28 27.45 0.38
C LEU A 218 -13.29 28.60 0.52
N VAL A 219 -14.56 28.34 0.22
CA VAL A 219 -15.64 29.32 0.38
C VAL A 219 -15.82 29.69 1.85
N ALA A 220 -15.82 28.71 2.76
CA ALA A 220 -15.93 28.97 4.20
C ALA A 220 -14.76 29.83 4.74
N ILE A 221 -13.53 29.54 4.33
CA ILE A 221 -12.34 30.33 4.70
C ILE A 221 -12.45 31.77 4.17
N MET A 222 -12.89 31.94 2.92
CA MET A 222 -13.12 33.27 2.34
C MET A 222 -14.16 34.08 3.14
N PHE A 223 -15.27 33.45 3.54
CA PHE A 223 -16.26 34.12 4.39
C PHE A 223 -15.69 34.50 5.77
N LEU A 224 -14.91 33.61 6.41
CA LEU A 224 -14.28 33.90 7.71
C LEU A 224 -13.27 35.05 7.64
N LEU A 225 -12.59 35.25 6.52
CA LEU A 225 -11.63 36.35 6.36
C LEU A 225 -12.28 37.66 5.91
N VAL A 226 -13.24 37.60 4.98
CA VAL A 226 -13.82 38.80 4.36
C VAL A 226 -14.89 39.43 5.25
N VAL A 227 -15.75 38.63 5.90
CA VAL A 227 -16.87 39.16 6.70
C VAL A 227 -16.40 40.02 7.87
N PRO A 228 -15.37 39.65 8.67
CA PRO A 228 -14.87 40.49 9.76
C PRO A 228 -14.22 41.77 9.24
N VAL A 229 -13.50 41.71 8.12
CA VAL A 229 -12.86 42.87 7.50
C VAL A 229 -13.92 43.86 7.02
N VAL A 230 -14.92 43.39 6.28
CA VAL A 230 -16.05 44.22 5.83
C VAL A 230 -16.83 44.79 7.02
N TYR A 231 -17.10 43.98 8.04
CA TYR A 231 -17.75 44.44 9.27
C TYR A 231 -16.95 45.55 9.97
N CYS A 232 -15.64 45.37 10.14
CA CYS A 232 -14.73 46.38 10.70
C CYS A 232 -14.73 47.69 9.87
N PHE A 233 -14.71 47.60 8.53
CA PHE A 233 -14.78 48.76 7.65
C PHE A 233 -16.11 49.52 7.78
N VAL A 234 -17.24 48.80 7.84
CA VAL A 234 -18.57 49.42 8.02
C VAL A 234 -18.69 50.09 9.38
N MET A 235 -18.19 49.45 10.44
CA MET A 235 -18.21 50.02 11.80
C MET A 235 -17.33 51.27 11.93
N LYS A 236 -16.16 51.32 11.27
CA LYS A 236 -15.33 52.53 11.20
C LYS A 236 -16.03 53.68 10.47
N LYS A 237 -16.75 53.39 9.37
CA LYS A 237 -17.51 54.42 8.62
C LYS A 237 -18.67 55.01 9.42
N LYS A 238 -19.33 54.24 10.29
CA LYS A 238 -20.41 54.73 11.15
C LYS A 238 -19.90 55.68 12.24
N LYS A 239 -18.75 55.39 12.86
CA LYS A 239 -18.15 56.25 13.89
C LYS A 239 -17.58 57.57 13.35
N GLY A 240 -17.24 57.65 12.06
CA GLY A 240 -16.77 58.88 11.42
C GLY A 240 -17.87 59.83 10.91
N LYS A 241 -19.15 59.53 11.16
CA LYS A 241 -20.31 60.34 10.76
C LYS A 241 -21.06 61.00 11.94
N GLU A 242 -20.55 60.87 13.17
CA GLU A 242 -21.11 61.49 14.39
C GLU A 242 -20.27 62.71 14.87
N VAL A 243 -19.75 63.51 13.95
CA VAL A 243 -19.22 64.86 14.22
C VAL A 243 -19.95 65.87 13.35
#